data_AF-A0A3A4W379-F1
#
_entry.id   AF-A0A3A4W379-F1
#
_cell.length_a   1.000
_cell.length_b   1.000
_cell.length_c   1.000
_cell.angle_alpha   90.00
_cell.angle_beta   90.00
_cell.angle_gamma   90.00
#
_symmetry.space_group_name_H-M   'P 1'
#
loop_
_entity.id
_entity.type
_entity.pdbx_description
1 polymer ?
#
loop_
_entity_poly.entity_id
_entity_poly.type
_entity_poly.pdbx_seq_one_letter_code
_entity_poly.pdbx_strand_id
1 'polypeptide(L)'
;NGAEDAEYLKRTPPYRTANAPLVSVSELLLVNGYSAQVYTRLAPYVCALPAVTGINVNTAPAQVLAALADGIALSEAESVVKTREQKPFATVQEFAVHPALAGRAVPQDKLSVQSSYFLVNGAATAGRGQVQLYSLLFRNDAGVVTTLARTQGAY
;
A
#
# COMPACT_ATOMS: atom_id res chain seq x y z
N ASN A 1 12.46 -16.24 -9.72
CA ASN A 1 13.88 -16.40 -9.33
C ASN A 1 14.20 -15.41 -8.22
N GLY A 2 14.68 -15.88 -7.07
CA GLY A 2 15.11 -15.02 -5.95
C GLY A 2 16.51 -14.44 -6.14
N ALA A 3 16.85 -13.41 -5.35
CA ALA A 3 18.17 -12.79 -5.31
C ALA A 3 18.53 -12.43 -3.86
N GLU A 4 19.75 -12.73 -3.44
CA GLU A 4 20.30 -12.52 -2.09
C GLU A 4 21.65 -11.79 -2.17
N ASP A 5 22.40 -11.68 -1.07
CA ASP A 5 23.69 -10.99 -0.99
C ASP A 5 24.64 -11.25 -2.18
N ALA A 6 24.77 -12.50 -2.62
CA ALA A 6 25.65 -12.86 -3.73
C ALA A 6 25.29 -12.17 -5.05
N GLU A 7 24.03 -11.80 -5.24
CA GLU A 7 23.58 -11.07 -6.43
C GLU A 7 23.78 -9.56 -6.27
N TYR A 8 23.39 -9.00 -5.12
CA TYR A 8 23.44 -7.54 -4.91
C TYR A 8 24.86 -7.00 -4.71
N LEU A 9 25.79 -7.81 -4.19
CA LEU A 9 27.20 -7.43 -4.09
C LEU A 9 27.91 -7.28 -5.44
N LYS A 10 27.29 -7.75 -6.54
CA LYS A 10 27.82 -7.55 -7.91
C LYS A 10 27.38 -6.21 -8.52
N ARG A 11 26.47 -5.47 -7.88
CA ARG A 11 25.97 -4.19 -8.38
C ARG A 11 26.97 -3.05 -8.15
N THR A 12 26.72 -1.91 -8.79
CA THR A 12 27.51 -0.68 -8.61
C THR A 12 26.58 0.46 -8.19
N PRO A 13 26.71 1.01 -6.97
CA PRO A 13 27.56 0.51 -5.88
C PRO A 13 27.06 -0.87 -5.37
N PRO A 14 27.95 -1.70 -4.79
CA PRO A 14 27.55 -2.96 -4.19
C PRO A 14 26.80 -2.73 -2.88
N TYR A 15 25.79 -3.56 -2.61
CA TYR A 15 25.04 -3.56 -1.36
C TYR A 15 24.59 -4.98 -0.99
N ARG A 16 24.13 -5.16 0.26
CA ARG A 16 23.59 -6.43 0.78
C ARG A 16 22.06 -6.41 0.85
N THR A 17 21.44 -7.56 0.95
CA THR A 17 20.03 -7.62 1.32
C THR A 17 19.83 -7.08 2.73
N ALA A 18 18.71 -6.38 2.94
CA ALA A 18 18.35 -5.90 4.26
C ALA A 18 17.97 -7.05 5.21
N ASN A 19 17.40 -8.13 4.66
CA ASN A 19 16.82 -9.24 5.42
C ASN A 19 15.82 -8.78 6.51
N ALA A 20 15.08 -7.72 6.18
CA ALA A 20 14.11 -7.06 7.04
C ALA A 20 12.93 -6.53 6.18
N PRO A 21 11.78 -6.21 6.80
CA PRO A 21 10.69 -5.52 6.10
C PRO A 21 11.15 -4.21 5.47
N LEU A 22 10.55 -3.85 4.31
CA LEU A 22 10.79 -2.57 3.67
C LEU A 22 10.29 -1.43 4.58
N VAL A 23 11.09 -0.37 4.67
CA VAL A 23 10.76 0.88 5.38
C VAL A 23 10.14 1.90 4.44
N SER A 24 10.54 1.91 3.16
CA SER A 24 9.99 2.76 2.11
C SER A 24 9.65 1.94 0.86
N VAL A 25 8.61 2.36 0.14
CA VAL A 25 8.27 1.79 -1.18
C VAL A 25 9.42 1.96 -2.18
N SER A 26 10.20 3.03 -2.04
CA SER A 26 11.35 3.31 -2.91
C SER A 26 12.43 2.21 -2.87
N GLU A 27 12.49 1.41 -1.80
CA GLU A 27 13.40 0.28 -1.70
C GLU A 27 13.11 -0.82 -2.74
N LEU A 28 11.92 -0.82 -3.35
CA LEU A 28 11.65 -1.67 -4.52
C LEU A 28 12.64 -1.41 -5.66
N LEU A 29 13.19 -0.20 -5.81
CA LEU A 29 14.23 0.10 -6.81
C LEU A 29 15.54 -0.68 -6.58
N LEU A 30 15.75 -1.18 -5.35
CA LEU A 30 16.91 -1.99 -5.00
C LEU A 30 16.66 -3.49 -5.26
N VAL A 31 15.41 -3.89 -5.47
CA VAL A 31 15.02 -5.29 -5.69
C VAL A 31 15.29 -5.71 -7.13
N ASN A 32 15.84 -6.91 -7.30
CA ASN A 32 16.08 -7.45 -8.64
C ASN A 32 14.78 -7.58 -9.45
N GLY A 33 14.78 -7.11 -10.69
CA GLY A 33 13.60 -7.11 -11.58
C GLY A 33 12.72 -5.86 -11.52
N TYR A 34 12.95 -4.94 -10.58
CA TYR A 34 12.20 -3.69 -10.48
C TYR A 34 13.00 -2.55 -11.14
N SER A 35 12.60 -2.19 -12.36
CA SER A 35 13.11 -0.99 -13.01
C SER A 35 12.40 0.26 -12.50
N ALA A 36 12.96 1.45 -12.75
CA ALA A 36 12.30 2.72 -12.46
C ALA A 36 10.90 2.80 -13.09
N GLN A 37 10.72 2.28 -14.31
CA GLN A 37 9.42 2.26 -14.98
C GLN A 37 8.42 1.30 -14.31
N VAL A 38 8.89 0.16 -13.78
CA VAL A 38 8.03 -0.76 -13.02
C VAL A 38 7.65 -0.11 -11.69
N TYR A 39 8.63 0.48 -10.99
CA TYR A 39 8.41 1.21 -9.75
C TYR A 39 7.35 2.31 -9.92
N THR A 40 7.50 3.20 -10.92
CA THR A 40 6.54 4.29 -11.15
C THR A 40 5.12 3.79 -11.39
N ARG A 41 4.96 2.63 -12.04
CA ARG A 41 3.64 2.02 -12.27
C ARG A 41 3.05 1.38 -11.02
N LEU A 42 3.88 0.83 -10.13
CA LEU A 42 3.43 0.14 -8.93
C LEU A 42 3.25 1.06 -7.72
N ALA A 43 4.07 2.12 -7.60
CA ALA A 43 4.11 3.00 -6.44
C ALA A 43 2.73 3.52 -5.97
N PRO A 44 1.76 3.85 -6.85
CA PRO A 44 0.43 4.28 -6.42
C PRO A 44 -0.43 3.20 -5.74
N TYR A 45 -0.04 1.92 -5.85
CA TYR A 45 -0.86 0.76 -5.47
C TYR A 45 -0.25 -0.06 -4.32
N VAL A 46 0.94 0.30 -3.85
CA VAL A 46 1.66 -0.42 -2.79
C VAL A 46 2.10 0.54 -1.68
N CYS A 47 2.31 0.00 -0.48
CA CYS A 47 2.85 0.75 0.65
C CYS A 47 3.82 -0.12 1.45
N ALA A 48 4.72 0.53 2.20
CA ALA A 48 5.60 -0.12 3.17
C ALA A 48 5.12 0.28 4.59
N LEU A 49 4.59 -0.69 5.34
CA LEU A 49 4.08 -0.49 6.69
C LEU A 49 4.90 -1.31 7.70
N PRO A 50 5.07 -0.83 8.95
CA PRO A 50 5.93 -1.49 9.95
C PRO A 50 5.45 -2.88 10.39
N ALA A 51 4.17 -3.21 10.17
CA ALA A 51 3.59 -4.50 10.52
C ALA A 51 2.71 -5.02 9.38
N VAL A 52 2.53 -6.34 9.34
CA VAL A 52 1.58 -6.98 8.42
C VAL A 52 0.19 -6.40 8.68
N THR A 53 -0.37 -5.74 7.67
CA THR A 53 -1.61 -4.98 7.77
C THR A 53 -2.58 -5.46 6.71
N GLY A 54 -3.82 -5.72 7.10
CA GLY A 54 -4.88 -6.10 6.16
C GLY A 54 -5.22 -4.94 5.23
N ILE A 55 -5.49 -5.25 3.96
CA ILE A 55 -5.90 -4.26 2.97
C ILE A 55 -7.28 -3.73 3.36
N ASN A 56 -7.40 -2.43 3.54
CA ASN A 56 -8.69 -1.81 3.81
C ASN A 56 -9.54 -1.75 2.54
N VAL A 57 -10.56 -2.61 2.44
CA VAL A 57 -11.43 -2.72 1.27
C VAL A 57 -12.30 -1.49 1.04
N ASN A 58 -12.43 -0.61 2.04
CA ASN A 58 -13.15 0.64 1.92
C ASN A 58 -12.29 1.77 1.33
N THR A 59 -10.97 1.61 1.24
CA THR A 59 -10.05 2.64 0.69
C THR A 59 -9.16 2.15 -0.45
N ALA A 60 -8.98 0.83 -0.61
CA ALA A 60 -8.15 0.26 -1.67
C ALA A 60 -8.64 0.69 -3.07
N PRO A 61 -7.75 1.04 -4.01
CA PRO A 61 -8.14 1.36 -5.39
C PRO A 61 -8.60 0.10 -6.13
N ALA A 62 -9.37 0.27 -7.21
CA ALA A 62 -9.92 -0.83 -7.99
C ALA A 62 -8.85 -1.82 -8.50
N GLN A 63 -7.66 -1.33 -8.85
CA GLN A 63 -6.53 -2.15 -9.28
C GLN A 63 -6.05 -3.11 -8.18
N VAL A 64 -6.04 -2.66 -6.92
CA VAL A 64 -5.68 -3.50 -5.77
C VAL A 64 -6.79 -4.53 -5.50
N LEU A 65 -8.05 -4.12 -5.61
CA LEU A 65 -9.19 -5.03 -5.45
C LEU A 65 -9.21 -6.12 -6.54
N ALA A 66 -8.90 -5.75 -7.79
CA ALA A 66 -8.79 -6.69 -8.90
C ALA A 66 -7.65 -7.70 -8.73
N ALA A 67 -6.62 -7.34 -7.97
CA ALA A 67 -5.49 -8.22 -7.68
C ALA A 67 -5.74 -9.19 -6.51
N LEU A 68 -6.91 -9.14 -5.85
CA LEU A 68 -7.18 -9.99 -4.67
C LEU A 68 -7.41 -11.46 -5.02
N ALA A 69 -7.90 -11.77 -6.21
CA ALA A 69 -8.11 -13.13 -6.69
C ALA A 69 -8.02 -13.17 -8.21
N ASP A 70 -7.62 -14.32 -8.74
CA ASP A 70 -7.57 -14.54 -10.17
C ASP A 70 -8.95 -14.35 -10.82
N GLY A 71 -8.97 -13.64 -11.94
CA GLY A 71 -10.18 -13.45 -12.73
C GLY A 71 -11.14 -12.39 -12.22
N ILE A 72 -10.77 -11.52 -11.27
CA ILE A 72 -11.50 -10.27 -11.02
C ILE A 72 -11.14 -9.27 -12.13
N ALA A 73 -12.09 -8.93 -12.98
CA ALA A 73 -11.91 -7.88 -13.98
C ALA A 73 -11.86 -6.51 -13.31
N LEU A 74 -11.12 -5.56 -13.90
CA LEU A 74 -11.06 -4.19 -13.37
C LEU A 74 -12.45 -3.54 -13.26
N SER A 75 -13.33 -3.78 -14.23
CA SER A 75 -14.71 -3.29 -14.22
C SER A 75 -15.55 -3.85 -13.05
N GLU A 76 -15.27 -5.08 -12.62
CA GLU A 76 -15.92 -5.69 -11.47
C GLU A 76 -15.42 -5.04 -10.17
N ALA A 77 -14.11 -4.81 -10.06
CA ALA A 77 -13.53 -4.08 -8.94
C ALA A 77 -14.03 -2.62 -8.88
N GLU A 78 -14.22 -1.94 -10.01
CA GLU A 78 -14.84 -0.62 -10.07
C GLU A 78 -16.30 -0.64 -9.59
N SER A 79 -17.05 -1.72 -9.88
CA SER A 79 -18.39 -1.90 -9.31
C SER A 79 -18.35 -1.97 -7.79
N VAL A 80 -17.36 -2.65 -7.21
CA VAL A 80 -17.17 -2.70 -5.76
C VAL A 80 -16.88 -1.32 -5.19
N VAL A 81 -16.05 -0.51 -5.89
CA VAL A 81 -15.78 0.88 -5.49
C VAL A 81 -17.06 1.72 -5.48
N LYS A 82 -17.90 1.62 -6.53
CA LYS A 82 -19.19 2.31 -6.59
C LYS A 82 -20.13 1.90 -5.46
N THR A 83 -20.17 0.62 -5.11
CA THR A 83 -20.99 0.13 -3.98
C THR A 83 -20.56 0.78 -2.66
N ARG A 84 -19.25 0.81 -2.35
CA ARG A 84 -18.76 1.39 -1.09
C ARG A 84 -18.87 2.92 -1.02
N GLU A 85 -18.91 3.61 -2.17
CA GLU A 85 -19.17 5.07 -2.22
C GLU A 85 -20.59 5.42 -1.75
N GLN A 86 -21.55 4.52 -1.97
CA GLN A 86 -22.91 4.67 -1.44
C GLN A 86 -23.00 4.25 0.03
N LYS A 87 -22.42 3.09 0.35
CA LYS A 87 -22.38 2.55 1.71
C LYS A 87 -21.09 1.74 1.91
N PRO A 88 -20.15 2.20 2.75
CA PRO A 88 -18.97 1.43 3.09
C PRO A 88 -19.32 0.06 3.68
N PHE A 89 -18.49 -0.95 3.40
CA PHE A 89 -18.65 -2.27 3.97
C PHE A 89 -18.39 -2.24 5.47
N ALA A 90 -19.32 -2.78 6.27
CA ALA A 90 -19.20 -2.83 7.72
C ALA A 90 -18.33 -3.99 8.20
N THR A 91 -18.23 -5.06 7.39
CA THR A 91 -17.40 -6.24 7.69
C THR A 91 -16.72 -6.77 6.43
N VAL A 92 -15.64 -7.54 6.62
CA VAL A 92 -14.98 -8.24 5.51
C VAL A 92 -15.92 -9.27 4.86
N GLN A 93 -16.81 -9.88 5.64
CA GLN A 93 -17.80 -10.83 5.15
C GLN A 93 -18.81 -10.17 4.20
N GLU A 94 -19.29 -8.95 4.53
CA GLU A 94 -20.17 -8.17 3.65
C GLU A 94 -19.49 -7.86 2.31
N PHE A 95 -18.21 -7.50 2.34
CA PHE A 95 -17.40 -7.33 1.13
C PHE A 95 -17.25 -8.63 0.34
N ALA A 96 -16.91 -9.73 1.00
CA ALA A 96 -16.62 -11.02 0.35
C ALA A 96 -17.82 -11.64 -0.38
N VAL A 97 -19.04 -11.30 0.02
CA VAL A 97 -20.28 -11.76 -0.65
C VAL A 97 -20.76 -10.81 -1.76
N HIS A 98 -20.02 -9.76 -2.07
CA HIS A 98 -20.37 -8.83 -3.14
C HIS A 98 -20.51 -9.59 -4.49
N PRO A 99 -21.56 -9.34 -5.31
CA PRO A 99 -21.79 -10.09 -6.55
C PRO A 99 -20.60 -10.09 -7.52
N ALA A 100 -19.87 -8.98 -7.58
CA ALA A 100 -18.64 -8.85 -8.39
C ALA A 100 -17.48 -9.76 -7.93
N LEU A 101 -17.59 -10.43 -6.78
CA LEU A 101 -16.61 -11.39 -6.25
C LEU A 101 -17.15 -12.84 -6.25
N ALA A 102 -18.35 -13.08 -6.80
CA ALA A 102 -18.98 -14.38 -6.78
C ALA A 102 -18.10 -15.46 -7.44
N GLY A 103 -17.95 -16.60 -6.75
CA GLY A 103 -17.15 -17.72 -7.24
C GLY A 103 -15.63 -17.54 -7.13
N ARG A 104 -15.15 -16.47 -6.50
CA ARG A 104 -13.71 -16.17 -6.37
C ARG A 104 -13.22 -16.34 -4.94
N ALA A 105 -12.04 -16.94 -4.79
CA ALA A 105 -11.41 -17.19 -3.50
C ALA A 105 -10.60 -15.96 -3.04
N VAL A 106 -11.28 -14.99 -2.45
CA VAL A 106 -10.63 -13.78 -1.92
C VAL A 106 -10.01 -14.07 -0.53
N PRO A 107 -8.76 -13.65 -0.26
CA PRO A 107 -8.07 -13.94 1.00
C PRO A 107 -8.56 -13.05 2.15
N GLN A 108 -9.70 -13.41 2.76
CA GLN A 108 -10.37 -12.62 3.80
C GLN A 108 -9.47 -12.34 5.02
N ASP A 109 -8.53 -13.22 5.34
CA ASP A 109 -7.54 -13.08 6.41
C ASP A 109 -6.53 -11.94 6.18
N LYS A 110 -6.42 -11.47 4.94
CA LYS A 110 -5.53 -10.36 4.54
C LYS A 110 -6.30 -9.06 4.31
N LEU A 111 -7.58 -9.01 4.67
CA LEU A 111 -8.45 -7.86 4.45
C LEU A 111 -8.90 -7.24 5.78
N SER A 112 -9.28 -5.96 5.69
CA SER A 112 -9.86 -5.20 6.79
C SER A 112 -10.89 -4.21 6.25
N VAL A 113 -11.75 -3.70 7.12
CA VAL A 113 -12.63 -2.54 6.85
C VAL A 113 -12.16 -1.29 7.60
N GLN A 114 -11.06 -1.40 8.34
CA GLN A 114 -10.46 -0.35 9.17
C GLN A 114 -8.96 -0.19 8.88
N SER A 115 -8.42 0.97 9.23
CA SER A 115 -6.99 1.28 9.15
C SER A 115 -6.46 1.78 10.50
N SER A 116 -5.25 1.35 10.84
CA SER A 116 -4.45 1.88 11.96
C SER A 116 -3.32 2.80 11.48
N TYR A 117 -2.98 2.75 10.19
CA TYR A 117 -1.94 3.57 9.58
C TYR A 117 -2.54 4.63 8.67
N PHE A 118 -1.99 5.85 8.74
CA PHE A 118 -2.44 6.99 7.95
C PHE A 118 -1.24 7.79 7.46
N LEU A 119 -1.24 8.17 6.18
CA LEU A 119 -0.24 9.07 5.63
C LEU A 119 -0.82 10.48 5.59
N VAL A 120 -0.23 11.40 6.34
CA VAL A 120 -0.59 12.82 6.28
C VAL A 120 0.37 13.52 5.33
N ASN A 121 -0.19 14.15 4.31
CA ASN A 121 0.56 14.97 3.36
C ASN A 121 0.27 16.46 3.64
N GLY A 122 1.25 17.17 4.20
CA GLY A 122 1.16 18.58 4.55
C GLY A 122 2.04 19.45 3.66
N ALA A 123 1.53 20.63 3.28
CA ALA A 123 2.29 21.65 2.56
C ALA A 123 2.35 22.94 3.39
N ALA A 124 3.50 23.61 3.40
CA ALA A 124 3.68 24.90 4.04
C ALA A 124 4.37 25.88 3.09
N THR A 125 3.91 27.12 3.09
CA THR A 125 4.48 28.21 2.28
C THR A 125 4.83 29.39 3.16
N ALA A 126 6.05 29.90 3.06
CA ALA A 126 6.52 31.08 3.77
C ALA A 126 7.37 31.95 2.85
N GLY A 127 6.87 33.15 2.51
CA GLY A 127 7.49 33.99 1.49
C GLY A 127 7.57 33.26 0.14
N ARG A 128 8.79 32.97 -0.32
CA ARG A 128 9.06 32.18 -1.54
C ARG A 128 9.38 30.70 -1.28
N GLY A 129 9.48 30.29 -0.02
CA GLY A 129 9.77 28.90 0.35
C GLY A 129 8.49 28.07 0.35
N GLN A 130 8.54 26.91 -0.29
CA GLN A 130 7.49 25.89 -0.23
C GLN A 130 8.12 24.59 0.30
N VAL A 131 7.44 23.94 1.24
CA VAL A 131 7.85 22.65 1.80
C VAL A 131 6.69 21.69 1.74
N GLN A 132 6.95 20.47 1.26
CA GLN A 132 6.06 19.32 1.35
C GLN A 132 6.58 18.36 2.42
N LEU A 133 5.70 17.93 3.34
CA LEU A 133 6.00 17.01 4.42
C LEU A 133 5.03 15.84 4.41
N TYR A 134 5.56 14.62 4.41
CA TYR A 134 4.78 13.40 4.59
C TYR A 134 5.05 12.83 5.98
N SER A 135 3.99 12.53 6.72
CA SER A 135 4.07 11.92 8.05
C SER A 135 3.28 10.61 8.07
N LEU A 136 3.96 9.50 8.32
CA LEU A 136 3.29 8.23 8.59
C LEU A 136 2.86 8.21 10.06
N LEU A 137 1.56 8.10 10.27
CA LEU A 137 0.94 8.05 11.58
C LEU A 137 0.44 6.64 11.89
N PHE A 138 0.51 6.27 13.16
CA PHE A 138 -0.12 5.07 13.70
C PHE A 138 -1.12 5.45 14.78
N ARG A 139 -2.34 4.92 14.67
CA ARG A 139 -3.41 5.05 15.64
C ARG A 139 -3.67 3.69 16.27
N ASN A 140 -3.51 3.60 17.59
CA ASN A 140 -3.83 2.39 18.33
C ASN A 140 -5.34 2.24 18.57
N ASP A 141 -5.75 1.12 19.18
CA ASP A 141 -7.16 0.80 19.43
C ASP A 141 -7.84 1.77 20.42
N ALA A 142 -7.05 2.44 21.28
CA ALA A 142 -7.53 3.49 22.17
C ALA A 142 -7.68 4.86 21.48
N GLY A 143 -7.39 4.95 20.18
CA GLY A 143 -7.47 6.19 19.40
C GLY A 143 -6.26 7.11 19.55
N VAL A 144 -5.22 6.71 20.28
CA VAL A 144 -3.99 7.50 20.45
C VAL A 144 -3.20 7.47 19.16
N VAL A 145 -2.84 8.65 18.66
CA VAL A 145 -2.08 8.82 17.41
C VAL A 145 -0.63 9.16 17.71
N THR A 146 0.28 8.45 17.03
CA THR A 146 1.72 8.67 17.11
C THR A 146 2.31 8.85 15.72
N THR A 147 3.34 9.68 15.57
CA THR A 147 4.08 9.79 14.32
C THR A 147 5.22 8.78 14.29
N LEU A 148 5.25 7.92 13.28
CA LEU A 148 6.27 6.89 13.11
C LEU A 148 7.43 7.35 12.24
N ALA A 149 7.14 8.08 11.17
CA ALA A 149 8.15 8.57 10.23
C ALA A 149 7.75 9.93 9.66
N ARG A 150 8.75 10.72 9.28
CA ARG A 150 8.59 11.97 8.54
C ARG A 150 9.58 12.03 7.38
N THR A 151 9.11 12.45 6.21
CA THR A 151 9.97 12.74 5.06
C THR A 151 9.57 14.07 4.44
N GLN A 152 10.56 14.83 3.97
CA GLN A 152 10.37 16.09 3.27
C GLN A 152 10.60 15.89 1.77
N GLY A 153 9.75 16.47 0.94
CA GLY A 153 9.87 16.40 -0.52
C GLY A 153 9.05 15.28 -1.14
N ALA A 154 9.51 14.03 -1.04
CA ALA A 154 8.84 12.87 -1.66
C ALA A 154 8.67 11.71 -0.66
N TYR A 155 7.60 10.92 -0.86
CA TYR A 155 7.27 9.69 -0.14
C TYR A 155 7.19 8.52 -1.11
#